data_AF-A0A8T4ZDN6-F1
#
_entry.id   AF-A0A8T4ZDN6-F1
#
_cell.length_a   1.000
_cell.length_b   1.000
_cell.length_c   1.000
_cell.angle_alpha   90.00
_cell.angle_beta   90.00
_cell.angle_gamma   90.00
#
_symmetry.space_group_name_H-M   'P 1'
#
loop_
_entity.id
_entity.type
_entity.pdbx_description
1 polymer ?
#
loop_
_entity_poly.entity_id
_entity_poly.type
_entity_poly.pdbx_seq_one_letter_code
_entity_poly.pdbx_strand_id
1 'polypeptide(L)'
;MAACIVALSAIIGGIALTTYAADNTGENGAQVEPISKEFCGFRPLRWVWRGERFEISAEYNETVISIAQSDEDVQNLLSDGYSISSIRPIIKRTIEGDGSVTQKASSSIVVLTKNNFGRAAVWVDLESNKVTKIVIFTMTVIDKSS
;
A
#
# COMPACT_ATOMS: atom_id res chain seq x y z
N MET A 1 -60.25 -7.52 -21.67
CA MET A 1 -59.23 -7.09 -22.65
C MET A 1 -58.86 -5.66 -22.29
N ALA A 2 -57.62 -5.24 -22.02
CA ALA A 2 -56.31 -5.84 -22.23
C ALA A 2 -55.36 -5.33 -21.13
N ALA A 3 -54.46 -6.21 -20.66
CA ALA A 3 -53.36 -5.85 -19.77
C ALA A 3 -52.14 -5.46 -20.63
N CYS A 4 -51.51 -4.32 -20.33
CA CYS A 4 -50.25 -3.92 -20.95
C CYS A 4 -49.09 -4.62 -20.24
N ILE A 5 -48.37 -5.46 -20.98
CA ILE A 5 -47.12 -6.09 -20.59
C ILE A 5 -45.99 -5.17 -21.07
N VAL A 6 -45.15 -4.68 -20.16
CA VAL A 6 -43.86 -4.06 -20.52
C VAL A 6 -42.76 -4.97 -19.99
N ALA A 7 -41.99 -5.51 -20.92
CA ALA A 7 -40.79 -6.30 -20.67
C ALA A 7 -39.58 -5.38 -20.52
N LEU A 8 -38.73 -5.66 -19.53
CA LEU A 8 -37.34 -5.19 -19.48
C LEU A 8 -36.48 -6.38 -19.03
N SER A 9 -35.90 -7.07 -20.01
CA SER A 9 -34.90 -8.11 -19.80
C SER A 9 -33.53 -7.45 -19.60
N ALA A 10 -32.98 -7.54 -18.40
CA ALA A 10 -31.58 -7.20 -18.12
C ALA A 10 -30.75 -8.49 -18.18
N ILE A 11 -29.84 -8.56 -19.16
CA ILE A 11 -28.73 -9.52 -19.23
C ILE A 11 -27.44 -8.67 -19.12
N ILE A 12 -26.43 -9.27 -18.48
CA ILE A 12 -24.98 -8.94 -18.39
C ILE A 12 -24.68 -9.00 -16.89
N GLY A 13 -23.85 -9.90 -16.35
CA GLY A 13 -22.75 -10.69 -16.90
C GLY A 13 -21.83 -10.96 -15.69
N GLY A 14 -21.12 -12.09 -15.67
CA GLY A 14 -20.29 -12.55 -14.53
C GLY A 14 -19.32 -11.49 -13.98
N ILE A 15 -18.75 -11.67 -12.80
CA ILE A 15 -17.70 -12.66 -12.56
C ILE A 15 -17.63 -12.94 -11.05
N ALA A 16 -17.44 -14.21 -10.70
CA ALA A 16 -17.11 -14.66 -9.36
C ALA A 16 -15.86 -13.93 -8.84
N LEU A 17 -16.00 -13.17 -7.75
CA LEU A 17 -14.86 -12.69 -6.99
C LEU A 17 -14.34 -13.84 -6.14
N THR A 18 -13.18 -14.31 -6.55
CA THR A 18 -12.36 -15.33 -5.91
C THR A 18 -12.04 -14.94 -4.48
N THR A 19 -12.28 -15.90 -3.59
CA THR A 19 -11.82 -15.94 -2.20
C THR A 19 -10.33 -15.61 -2.10
N TYR A 20 -9.98 -14.58 -1.34
CA TYR A 20 -8.60 -14.38 -0.88
C TYR A 20 -8.33 -15.46 0.18
N ALA A 21 -7.71 -16.56 -0.23
CA ALA A 21 -7.13 -17.53 0.69
C ALA A 21 -5.84 -16.94 1.25
N ALA A 22 -5.85 -16.60 2.54
CA ALA A 22 -4.63 -16.37 3.29
C ALA A 22 -3.94 -17.73 3.50
N ASP A 23 -2.90 -17.99 2.73
CA ASP A 23 -2.01 -19.12 2.95
C ASP A 23 -1.20 -18.87 4.23
N ASN A 24 -1.65 -19.49 5.32
CA ASN A 24 -0.88 -19.64 6.55
C ASN A 24 -0.28 -21.05 6.57
N THR A 25 0.68 -21.32 5.69
CA THR A 25 1.62 -22.42 5.91
C THR A 25 2.64 -21.98 6.94
N GLY A 26 2.39 -22.41 8.18
CA GLY A 26 3.40 -22.38 9.22
C GLY A 26 4.45 -23.45 8.94
N GLU A 27 5.72 -23.06 8.97
CA GLU A 27 6.81 -23.97 9.30
C GLU A 27 7.85 -23.21 10.14
N ASN A 28 8.02 -23.70 11.37
CA ASN A 28 9.08 -23.32 12.27
C ASN A 28 10.41 -23.82 11.69
N GLY A 29 11.33 -22.92 11.39
CA GLY A 29 12.69 -23.27 10.99
C GLY A 29 13.68 -22.21 11.48
N ALA A 30 14.28 -22.47 12.64
CA ALA A 30 15.45 -21.74 13.09
C ALA A 30 16.59 -21.97 12.07
N GLN A 31 17.00 -20.92 11.38
CA GLN A 31 18.28 -20.86 10.67
C GLN A 31 18.96 -19.54 11.06
N VAL A 32 19.88 -19.67 12.02
CA VAL A 32 20.92 -18.70 12.29
C VAL A 32 21.92 -18.81 11.15
N GLU A 33 22.11 -17.74 10.37
CA GLU A 33 23.15 -17.66 9.34
C GLU A 33 23.88 -16.30 9.41
N PRO A 34 25.14 -16.25 8.95
CA PRO A 34 26.23 -15.65 9.70
C PRO A 34 26.51 -14.18 9.36
N ILE A 35 27.16 -13.52 10.32
CA ILE A 35 27.68 -12.16 10.24
C ILE A 35 28.90 -12.16 9.29
N SER A 36 28.72 -11.72 8.04
CA SER A 36 29.78 -11.14 7.21
C SER A 36 29.36 -9.71 6.89
N LYS A 37 29.83 -8.75 7.70
CA LYS A 37 30.96 -7.86 7.40
C LYS A 37 30.84 -7.15 6.03
N GLU A 38 30.69 -5.84 6.16
CA GLU A 38 31.22 -4.81 5.25
C GLU A 38 30.51 -4.60 3.92
N PHE A 39 29.44 -3.80 3.99
CA PHE A 39 29.24 -2.73 3.02
C PHE A 39 29.06 -1.40 3.78
N CYS A 40 30.15 -0.66 3.92
CA CYS A 40 30.15 0.72 4.37
C CYS A 40 29.47 1.60 3.31
N GLY A 41 28.48 2.42 3.71
CA GLY A 41 28.01 3.53 2.89
C GLY A 41 26.52 3.58 2.53
N PHE A 42 25.72 2.59 2.90
CA PHE A 42 24.27 2.63 2.70
C PHE A 42 23.62 2.04 3.93
N ARG A 43 22.96 2.85 4.77
CA ARG A 43 21.98 2.31 5.72
C ARG A 43 20.77 1.94 4.87
N PRO A 44 20.56 0.66 4.50
CA PRO A 44 19.32 0.34 3.82
C PRO A 44 18.21 0.56 4.85
N LEU A 45 17.08 1.04 4.36
CA LEU A 45 15.77 1.01 5.01
C LEU A 45 15.44 -0.43 5.45
N ARG A 46 16.15 -1.02 6.41
CA ARG A 46 15.98 -2.41 6.86
C ARG A 46 15.81 -2.52 8.37
N TRP A 47 16.12 -1.46 9.12
CA TRP A 47 15.86 -1.39 10.57
C TRP A 47 14.49 -0.81 10.93
N VAL A 48 13.71 -0.31 9.96
CA VAL A 48 12.33 0.19 10.16
C VAL A 48 11.27 -0.86 9.74
N TRP A 49 11.70 -2.04 9.26
CA TRP A 49 10.80 -3.07 8.69
C TRP A 49 10.70 -4.34 9.53
N ARG A 50 10.78 -4.20 10.86
CA ARG A 50 10.15 -5.16 11.79
C ARG A 50 8.87 -4.51 12.32
N GLY A 51 7.93 -4.27 11.41
CA GLY A 51 6.67 -3.59 11.72
C GLY A 51 5.62 -4.58 12.20
N GLU A 52 5.01 -4.27 13.34
CA GLU A 52 3.77 -4.87 13.80
C GLU A 52 2.75 -4.96 12.66
N ARG A 53 2.05 -6.10 12.55
CA ARG A 53 0.99 -6.30 11.57
C ARG A 53 -0.27 -5.60 12.11
N PHE A 54 -0.58 -4.45 11.54
CA PHE A 54 -1.85 -3.77 11.81
C PHE A 54 -2.91 -4.25 10.83
N GLU A 55 -4.08 -4.61 11.36
CA GLU A 55 -5.26 -4.76 10.53
C GLU A 55 -5.78 -3.37 10.21
N ILE A 56 -5.74 -3.00 8.93
CA ILE A 56 -6.17 -1.70 8.46
C ILE A 56 -7.64 -1.82 8.05
N SER A 57 -8.51 -0.98 8.61
CA SER A 57 -9.92 -0.96 8.22
C SER A 57 -10.08 -0.54 6.77
N ALA A 58 -11.14 -1.05 6.11
CA ALA A 58 -11.47 -0.66 4.74
C ALA A 58 -11.70 0.86 4.62
N GLU A 59 -12.40 1.45 5.59
CA GLU A 59 -12.67 2.89 5.68
C GLU A 59 -11.38 3.74 5.68
N TYR A 60 -10.33 3.27 6.36
CA TYR A 60 -9.04 3.96 6.38
C TYR A 60 -8.37 3.93 5.00
N ASN A 61 -8.40 2.78 4.33
CA ASN A 61 -7.84 2.65 2.99
C ASN A 61 -8.55 3.56 2.00
N GLU A 62 -9.88 3.59 2.01
CA GLU A 62 -10.67 4.46 1.13
C GLU A 62 -10.37 5.94 1.38
N THR A 63 -10.23 6.35 2.64
CA THR A 63 -9.87 7.72 3.01
C THR A 63 -8.49 8.08 2.45
N VAL A 64 -7.48 7.24 2.65
CA VAL A 64 -6.13 7.48 2.14
C VAL A 64 -6.10 7.50 0.60
N ILE A 65 -6.82 6.57 -0.05
CA ILE A 65 -6.90 6.50 -1.52
C ILE A 65 -7.56 7.76 -2.08
N SER A 66 -8.67 8.23 -1.48
CA SER A 66 -9.37 9.43 -1.94
C SER A 66 -8.50 10.68 -1.83
N ILE A 67 -7.72 10.83 -0.75
CA ILE A 67 -6.75 11.92 -0.61
C ILE A 67 -5.61 11.79 -1.61
N ALA A 68 -5.12 10.57 -1.87
CA ALA A 68 -4.07 10.38 -2.87
C ALA A 68 -4.59 10.68 -4.29
N GLN A 69 -5.81 10.28 -4.62
CA GLN A 69 -6.41 10.48 -5.96
C GLN A 69 -6.86 11.91 -6.22
N SER A 70 -7.02 12.75 -5.20
CA SER A 70 -7.33 14.16 -5.40
C SER A 70 -6.13 14.98 -5.87
N ASP A 71 -4.92 14.44 -5.76
CA ASP A 71 -3.67 15.09 -6.16
C ASP A 71 -3.38 14.87 -7.66
N GLU A 72 -3.08 15.96 -8.37
CA GLU A 72 -2.87 15.95 -9.83
C GLU A 72 -1.65 15.11 -10.23
N ASP A 73 -0.56 15.16 -9.46
CA ASP A 73 0.65 14.39 -9.74
C ASP A 73 0.40 12.87 -9.57
N VAL A 74 -0.42 12.50 -8.59
CA VAL A 74 -0.83 11.10 -8.40
C VAL A 74 -1.76 10.64 -9.52
N GLN A 75 -2.69 11.47 -9.99
CA GLN A 75 -3.52 11.14 -11.15
C GLN A 75 -2.68 10.89 -12.39
N ASN A 76 -1.67 11.73 -12.64
CA ASN A 76 -0.72 11.56 -13.73
C ASN A 76 0.01 10.20 -13.62
N LEU A 77 0.45 9.81 -12.42
CA LEU A 77 1.08 8.49 -12.20
C LEU A 77 0.10 7.33 -12.48
N LEU A 78 -1.16 7.46 -12.09
CA LEU A 78 -2.16 6.43 -12.37
C LEU A 78 -2.43 6.31 -13.88
N SER A 79 -2.52 7.44 -14.58
CA SER A 79 -2.65 7.49 -16.04
C SER A 79 -1.42 6.92 -16.76
N ASP A 80 -0.24 7.09 -16.19
CA ASP A 80 1.00 6.48 -16.67
C ASP A 80 1.04 4.96 -16.47
N GLY A 81 0.04 4.36 -15.82
CA GLY A 81 -0.09 2.92 -15.63
C GLY A 81 0.50 2.40 -14.32
N TYR A 82 0.70 3.28 -13.32
CA TYR A 82 0.93 2.83 -11.94
C TYR A 82 -0.39 2.36 -11.31
N SER A 83 -0.32 1.32 -10.48
CA SER A 83 -1.44 0.83 -9.66
C SER A 83 -1.09 0.87 -8.18
N ILE A 84 -2.11 1.05 -7.33
CA ILE A 84 -1.95 1.05 -5.88
C ILE A 84 -1.71 -0.39 -5.42
N SER A 85 -0.53 -0.65 -4.84
CA SER A 85 -0.10 -1.98 -4.40
C SER A 85 -0.30 -2.20 -2.90
N SER A 86 -0.06 -1.17 -2.09
CA SER A 86 -0.18 -1.25 -0.64
C SER A 86 -0.31 0.14 -0.03
N ILE A 87 -0.96 0.18 1.12
CA ILE A 87 -1.11 1.36 1.95
C ILE A 87 -0.47 1.05 3.30
N ARG A 88 0.40 1.94 3.76
CA ARG A 88 1.18 1.75 4.99
C ARG A 88 0.98 2.94 5.91
N PRO A 89 0.22 2.80 7.01
CA PRO A 89 0.06 3.87 7.99
C PRO A 89 1.39 4.11 8.72
N ILE A 90 1.66 5.38 8.98
CA ILE A 90 2.75 5.84 9.85
C ILE A 90 2.14 6.21 11.20
N ILE A 91 2.34 5.30 12.15
CA ILE A 91 1.84 5.45 13.50
C ILE A 91 2.86 6.23 14.32
N LYS A 92 2.41 7.34 14.92
CA LYS A 92 3.17 8.02 15.96
C LYS A 92 2.67 7.53 17.31
N ARG A 93 3.62 7.21 18.20
CA ARG A 93 3.36 6.88 19.60
C ARG A 93 3.85 8.04 20.44
N THR A 94 2.99 8.56 21.29
CA THR A 94 3.34 9.64 22.21
C THR A 94 3.18 9.14 23.64
N ILE A 95 4.14 9.45 24.49
CA ILE A 95 4.04 9.20 25.94
C ILE A 95 3.66 10.54 26.58
N GLU A 96 2.55 10.56 27.29
CA GLU A 96 2.05 11.76 27.95
C GLU A 96 2.66 11.92 29.35
N GLY A 97 2.47 13.08 29.97
CA GLY A 97 3.09 13.41 31.26
C GLY A 97 2.62 12.52 32.43
N ASP A 98 1.48 11.85 32.28
CA ASP A 98 0.93 10.88 33.23
C ASP A 98 1.45 9.44 32.98
N GLY A 99 2.27 9.25 31.95
CA GLY A 99 2.81 7.95 31.55
C GLY A 99 1.88 7.15 30.63
N SER A 100 0.73 7.70 30.20
CA SER A 100 -0.13 7.06 29.21
C SER A 100 0.52 7.05 27.82
N VAL A 101 0.16 6.07 26.99
CA VAL A 101 0.66 5.91 25.63
C VAL A 101 -0.49 6.05 24.64
N THR A 102 -0.44 7.09 23.82
CA THR A 102 -1.40 7.27 22.72
C THR A 102 -0.75 6.87 21.40
N GLN A 103 -1.50 6.15 20.56
CA GLN A 103 -1.08 5.74 19.22
C GLN A 103 -2.05 6.32 18.19
N LYS A 104 -1.51 7.07 17.22
CA LYS A 104 -2.32 7.67 16.15
C LYS A 104 -1.59 7.58 14.82
N ALA A 105 -2.30 7.11 13.80
CA ALA A 105 -1.84 7.22 12.42
C ALA A 105 -2.07 8.66 11.95
N SER A 106 -1.00 9.43 11.80
CA SER A 106 -1.06 10.84 11.33
C SER A 106 -0.73 10.96 9.85
N SER A 107 -0.03 9.97 9.29
CA SER A 107 0.33 9.96 7.88
C SER A 107 0.26 8.54 7.35
N SER A 108 0.22 8.41 6.03
CA SER A 108 0.23 7.14 5.32
C SER A 108 1.15 7.20 4.12
N ILE A 109 1.74 6.07 3.76
CA ILE A 109 2.48 5.90 2.52
C ILE A 109 1.66 5.01 1.60
N VAL A 110 1.27 5.55 0.46
CA VAL A 110 0.67 4.79 -0.64
C VAL A 110 1.80 4.36 -1.57
N VAL A 111 1.95 3.06 -1.75
CA VAL A 111 2.94 2.49 -2.65
C VAL A 111 2.26 2.18 -3.97
N LEU A 112 2.71 2.89 -5.00
CA LEU A 112 2.33 2.70 -6.38
C LEU A 112 3.36 1.81 -7.08
N THR A 113 2.90 0.89 -7.92
CA THR A 113 3.76 -0.01 -8.69
C THR A 113 3.37 -0.01 -10.16
N LYS A 114 4.36 0.02 -11.04
CA LYS A 114 4.21 -0.12 -12.49
C LYS A 114 5.09 -1.27 -12.96
N ASN A 115 4.46 -2.38 -13.34
CA ASN A 115 5.15 -3.63 -13.70
C ASN A 115 6.14 -4.09 -12.60
N ASN A 116 7.27 -4.67 -12.98
CA ASN A 116 8.28 -5.16 -12.03
C ASN A 116 9.30 -4.11 -11.57
N PHE A 117 9.38 -2.95 -12.24
CA PHE A 117 10.52 -2.03 -12.10
C PHE A 117 10.13 -0.62 -11.66
N GLY A 118 8.91 -0.16 -11.95
CA GLY A 118 8.44 1.15 -11.53
C GLY A 118 7.85 1.08 -10.13
N ARG A 119 8.38 1.89 -9.20
CA ARG A 119 7.75 2.09 -7.89
C ARG A 119 7.65 3.57 -7.61
N ALA A 120 6.54 4.01 -7.04
CA ALA A 120 6.43 5.33 -6.46
C ALA A 120 5.87 5.23 -5.04
N ALA A 121 6.37 6.08 -4.15
CA ALA A 121 5.89 6.20 -2.78
C ALA A 121 5.29 7.60 -2.60
N VAL A 122 4.00 7.63 -2.31
CA VAL A 122 3.22 8.85 -2.10
C VAL A 122 2.96 8.98 -0.61
N TRP A 123 3.41 10.08 -0.03
CA TRP A 123 3.21 10.40 1.38
C TRP A 123 1.94 11.24 1.52
N VAL A 124 0.96 10.68 2.19
CA VAL A 124 -0.33 11.30 2.49
C VAL A 124 -0.33 11.74 3.94
N ASP A 125 -0.63 13.01 4.18
CA ASP A 125 -0.91 13.52 5.51
C ASP A 125 -2.43 13.54 5.74
N LEU A 126 -2.86 12.79 6.75
CA LEU A 126 -4.28 12.66 7.11
C LEU A 126 -4.78 13.84 7.93
N GLU A 127 -3.89 14.56 8.60
CA GLU A 127 -4.29 15.73 9.40
C GLU A 127 -4.51 16.95 8.50
N SER A 128 -3.73 17.07 7.44
CA SER A 128 -3.86 18.16 6.46
C SER A 128 -4.58 17.77 5.17
N ASN A 129 -5.08 16.53 5.05
CA ASN A 129 -5.82 15.99 3.91
C ASN A 129 -5.15 16.26 2.55
N LYS A 130 -3.83 16.07 2.47
CA LYS A 130 -3.07 16.34 1.25
C LYS A 130 -1.89 15.39 1.08
N VAL A 131 -1.45 15.27 -0.15
CA VAL A 131 -0.16 14.67 -0.49
C VAL A 131 0.95 15.65 -0.11
N THR A 132 1.97 15.16 0.59
CA THR A 132 3.09 15.98 1.08
C THR A 132 4.39 15.71 0.36
N LYS A 133 4.52 14.52 -0.25
CA LYS A 133 5.73 14.10 -0.95
C LYS A 133 5.43 12.94 -1.89
N ILE A 134 6.01 12.99 -3.08
CA ILE A 134 6.01 11.87 -4.02
C ILE A 134 7.47 11.52 -4.30
N VAL A 135 7.82 10.23 -4.19
CA VAL A 135 9.16 9.71 -4.49
C VAL A 135 9.02 8.62 -5.54
N ILE A 136 9.58 8.84 -6.72
CA ILE A 136 9.58 7.85 -7.81
C ILE A 136 10.93 7.13 -7.81
N PHE A 137 10.89 5.81 -7.86
CA PHE A 137 12.05 4.94 -7.97
C PHE A 137 12.14 4.38 -9.39
N THR A 138 13.26 4.68 -10.04
CA THR A 138 13.62 4.11 -11.34
C THR A 138 14.67 3.03 -11.12
N MET A 139 14.33 1.77 -11.43
CA MET A 139 15.28 0.67 -11.35
C MET A 139 15.75 0.28 -12.75
N THR A 140 17.05 0.39 -13.01
CA THR A 140 17.69 -0.14 -14.21
C THR A 140 18.16 -1.56 -13.92
N VAL A 141 17.70 -2.53 -14.71
CA VAL A 141 18.13 -3.93 -14.61
C VAL A 141 18.94 -4.28 -15.84
N ILE A 142 20.19 -4.69 -15.63
CA ILE A 142 21.05 -5.26 -16.66
C ILE A 142 21.08 -6.76 -16.42
N ASP A 143 20.30 -7.51 -17.19
CA ASP A 143 20.31 -8.95 -17.14
C ASP A 143 21.62 -9.49 -17.79
N LYS A 144 22.25 -10.45 -17.11
CA LYS A 144 23.49 -11.11 -17.52
C LYS A 144 23.32 -12.62 -17.59
N SER A 145 22.09 -13.12 -17.56
CA SER A 145 21.80 -14.53 -17.82
C SER A 145 22.04 -14.85 -19.31
N SER A 146 23.29 -15.18 -19.60
CA SER A 146 23.76 -15.77 -20.86
C SER A 146 24.77 -16.85 -20.56
#